data_AF-A0A4Y9NWE1-F1
#
_entry.id   AF-A0A4Y9NWE1-F1
#
_cell.length_a   1.000
_cell.length_b   1.000
_cell.length_c   1.000
_cell.angle_alpha   90.00
_cell.angle_beta   90.00
_cell.angle_gamma   90.00
#
_symmetry.space_group_name_H-M   'P 1'
#
loop_
_entity.id
_entity.type
_entity.pdbx_description
1 polymer ?
#
loop_
_entity_poly.entity_id
_entity_poly.type
_entity_poly.pdbx_seq_one_letter_code
_entity_poly.pdbx_strand_id
1 'polypeptide(L)'
;MDQIVASLMLGFWAAMLKREYNEPIWDHEVGNAFPHLNGSIRDVSAAVNAIQDLRNRIFHHEPLIGRSLSEDYGRITKVIGWICPETRKWVRHHSSFPSVIRQRPR
;
A
#
# COMPACT_ATOMS: atom_id res chain seq x y z
N MET A 1 20.68 5.48 11.98
CA MET A 1 19.22 5.66 12.14
C MET A 1 18.44 4.97 11.02
N ASP A 2 18.96 4.93 9.79
CA ASP A 2 18.30 4.34 8.61
C ASP A 2 18.04 2.82 8.66
N GLN A 3 18.85 2.06 9.41
CA GLN A 3 18.66 0.60 9.49
C GLN A 3 17.38 0.21 10.26
N ILE A 4 16.94 1.03 11.22
CA ILE A 4 15.75 0.73 12.01
C ILE A 4 14.51 0.81 11.11
N VAL A 5 14.40 1.88 10.31
CA VAL A 5 13.27 2.09 9.38
C VAL A 5 13.23 0.98 8.31
N ALA A 6 14.39 0.57 7.78
CA ALA A 6 14.49 -0.50 6.78
C ALA A 6 14.09 -1.89 7.32
N SER A 7 14.11 -2.09 8.65
CA SER A 7 13.71 -3.34 9.29
C SER A 7 12.23 -3.42 9.65
N LEU A 8 11.47 -2.33 9.49
CA LEU A 8 10.06 -2.27 9.86
C LEU A 8 9.18 -3.00 8.83
N MET A 9 8.39 -3.95 9.31
CA MET A 9 7.38 -4.60 8.49
C MET A 9 6.22 -3.65 8.15
N LEU A 10 5.52 -3.93 7.05
CA LEU A 10 4.33 -3.16 6.63
C LEU A 10 3.30 -2.96 7.76
N GLY A 11 3.17 -3.91 8.67
CA GLY A 11 2.22 -3.82 9.78
C GLY A 11 2.50 -2.68 10.76
N PHE A 12 3.76 -2.25 10.91
CA PHE A 12 4.09 -1.05 11.68
C PHE A 12 3.46 0.19 11.04
N TRP A 13 3.66 0.36 9.73
CA TRP A 13 3.13 1.51 8.99
C TRP A 13 1.60 1.53 8.96
N ALA A 14 0.95 0.36 8.83
CA ALA A 14 -0.50 0.26 8.95
C ALA A 14 -1.01 0.67 10.35
N ALA A 15 -0.29 0.29 11.41
CA ALA A 15 -0.63 0.69 12.77
C ALA A 15 -0.49 2.21 12.98
N MET A 16 0.53 2.85 12.40
CA MET A 16 0.72 4.30 12.43
C MET A 16 -0.42 5.06 11.76
N LEU A 17 -1.14 4.46 10.80
CA LEU A 17 -2.26 5.07 10.09
C LEU A 17 -3.62 4.91 10.81
N LYS A 18 -3.63 4.39 12.04
CA LYS A 18 -4.83 4.33 12.87
C LYS A 18 -5.25 5.72 13.32
N ARG A 19 -6.56 5.88 13.55
CA ARG A 19 -7.19 7.17 13.90
C ARG A 19 -6.57 7.82 15.14
N GLU A 20 -6.08 7.02 16.09
CA GLU A 20 -5.41 7.47 17.31
C GLU A 20 -4.15 8.32 17.04
N TYR A 21 -3.54 8.18 15.85
CA TYR A 21 -2.38 8.94 15.43
C TYR A 21 -2.72 10.11 14.50
N ASN A 22 -4.00 10.37 14.22
CA ASN A 22 -4.38 11.46 13.32
C ASN A 22 -3.97 12.82 13.88
N GLU A 23 -4.48 13.20 15.04
CA GLU A 23 -4.15 14.47 15.70
C GLU A 23 -2.64 14.62 15.99
N PRO A 24 -1.97 13.65 16.64
CA PRO A 24 -0.56 13.84 17.01
C PRO A 24 0.42 13.78 15.83
N ILE A 25 0.03 13.28 14.65
CA ILE A 25 0.94 13.09 13.51
C ILE A 25 0.32 13.60 12.21
N TRP A 26 -0.76 12.97 11.77
CA TRP A 26 -1.23 13.13 10.39
C TRP A 26 -1.93 14.44 10.07
N ASP A 27 -2.46 15.13 11.08
CA ASP A 27 -3.03 16.47 10.92
C ASP A 27 -1.98 17.49 10.43
N HIS A 28 -0.70 17.23 10.71
CA HIS A 28 0.42 18.09 10.29
C HIS A 28 1.31 17.44 9.21
N GLU A 29 1.42 16.11 9.19
CA GLU A 29 2.41 15.41 8.35
C GLU A 29 1.85 14.75 7.10
N VAL A 30 0.52 14.71 6.90
CA VAL A 30 -0.07 14.05 5.72
C VAL A 30 0.44 14.62 4.40
N GLY A 31 0.62 15.94 4.31
CA GLY A 31 1.14 16.62 3.12
C GLY A 31 2.62 16.34 2.86
N ASN A 32 3.40 16.08 3.92
CA ASN A 32 4.82 15.75 3.80
C ASN A 32 5.02 14.29 3.39
N ALA A 33 4.26 13.38 3.99
CA ALA A 33 4.38 11.94 3.73
C ALA A 33 3.69 11.50 2.43
N PHE A 34 2.58 12.17 2.06
CA PHE A 34 1.77 11.86 0.88
C PHE A 34 1.52 13.12 0.04
N PRO A 35 2.57 13.76 -0.51
CA PRO A 35 2.47 15.05 -1.19
C PRO A 35 1.58 15.05 -2.44
N HIS A 36 1.24 13.87 -2.96
CA HIS A 36 0.38 13.73 -4.13
C HIS A 36 -0.99 13.12 -3.81
N LEU A 37 -1.36 13.06 -2.53
CA LEU A 37 -2.68 12.67 -2.09
C LEU A 37 -3.69 13.80 -2.39
N ASN A 38 -4.71 13.49 -3.19
CA ASN A 38 -5.92 14.29 -3.30
C ASN A 38 -7.03 13.60 -2.51
N GLY A 39 -7.05 13.82 -1.19
CA GLY A 39 -7.89 13.09 -0.24
C GLY A 39 -7.40 13.29 1.19
N SER A 40 -7.80 12.37 2.07
CA SER A 40 -7.49 12.41 3.50
C SER A 40 -6.61 11.25 3.92
N ILE A 41 -6.01 11.35 5.11
CA ILE A 41 -5.26 10.22 5.69
C ILE A 41 -6.14 8.96 5.87
N ARG A 42 -7.47 9.11 5.95
CA ARG A 42 -8.41 7.97 6.02
C ARG A 42 -8.36 7.14 4.73
N ASP A 43 -8.18 7.77 3.58
CA ASP A 43 -8.04 7.08 2.29
C ASP A 43 -6.73 6.27 2.24
N VAL A 44 -5.66 6.83 2.80
CA VAL A 44 -4.37 6.15 2.95
C VAL A 44 -4.52 4.95 3.89
N SER A 45 -5.10 5.15 5.06
CA SER A 45 -5.33 4.11 6.06
C SER A 45 -6.15 2.95 5.48
N ALA A 46 -7.27 3.25 4.80
CA ALA A 46 -8.10 2.23 4.16
C ALA A 46 -7.34 1.44 3.09
N ALA A 47 -6.56 2.12 2.24
CA ALA A 47 -5.76 1.46 1.20
C ALA A 47 -4.66 0.58 1.81
N VAL A 48 -3.91 1.08 2.79
CA VAL A 48 -2.82 0.33 3.43
C VAL A 48 -3.34 -0.86 4.22
N ASN A 49 -4.48 -0.74 4.90
CA ASN A 49 -5.12 -1.88 5.58
C ASN A 49 -5.52 -2.99 4.60
N ALA A 50 -6.08 -2.63 3.43
CA ALA A 50 -6.42 -3.62 2.40
C ALA A 50 -5.17 -4.31 1.83
N ILE A 51 -4.04 -3.59 1.69
CA ILE A 51 -2.75 -4.13 1.25
C ILE A 51 -2.15 -5.04 2.34
N GLN A 52 -2.24 -4.65 3.61
CA GLN A 52 -1.78 -5.45 4.74
C GLN A 52 -2.54 -6.77 4.82
N ASP A 53 -3.87 -6.74 4.65
CA ASP A 53 -4.69 -7.95 4.58
C ASP A 53 -4.23 -8.88 3.45
N LEU A 54 -4.06 -8.36 2.22
CA LEU A 54 -3.55 -9.16 1.10
C LEU A 54 -2.19 -9.80 1.45
N ARG A 55 -1.25 -9.02 1.98
CA ARG A 55 0.08 -9.52 2.35
C ARG A 55 -0.01 -10.61 3.42
N ASN A 56 -0.88 -10.44 4.40
CA ASN A 56 -1.07 -11.41 5.47
C ASN A 56 -1.64 -12.71 4.93
N ARG A 57 -2.66 -12.66 4.07
CA ARG A 57 -3.23 -13.86 3.43
C ARG A 57 -2.18 -14.60 2.59
N ILE A 58 -1.35 -13.88 1.83
CA ILE A 58 -0.23 -14.47 1.09
C ILE A 58 0.76 -15.15 2.04
N PHE A 59 1.16 -14.47 3.11
CA PHE A 59 2.10 -15.00 4.10
C PHE A 59 1.56 -16.24 4.83
N HIS A 60 0.28 -16.25 5.17
CA HIS A 60 -0.42 -17.37 5.80
C HIS A 60 -0.83 -18.46 4.79
N HIS A 61 -0.51 -18.31 3.51
CA HIS A 61 -0.91 -19.21 2.43
C HIS A 61 -2.43 -19.44 2.36
N GLU A 62 -3.21 -18.41 2.68
CA GLU A 62 -4.66 -18.45 2.59
C GLU A 62 -5.12 -18.35 1.12
N PRO A 63 -6.23 -19.01 0.74
CA PRO A 63 -6.77 -18.90 -0.61
C PRO A 63 -7.16 -17.45 -0.92
N LEU A 64 -6.86 -16.95 -2.13
CA LEU A 64 -7.27 -15.62 -2.61
C LEU A 64 -8.51 -15.67 -3.54
N ILE A 65 -9.23 -16.80 -3.55
CA ILE A 65 -10.41 -17.02 -4.40
C ILE A 65 -11.49 -15.97 -4.06
N GLY A 66 -12.07 -15.34 -5.10
CA GLY A 66 -13.09 -14.30 -4.95
C GLY A 66 -12.56 -12.89 -4.62
N ARG A 67 -11.25 -12.73 -4.37
CA ARG A 67 -10.62 -11.42 -4.16
C ARG A 67 -10.15 -10.83 -5.49
N SER A 68 -10.44 -9.54 -5.73
CA SER A 68 -9.98 -8.83 -6.92
C SER A 68 -8.52 -8.40 -6.81
N LEU A 69 -7.60 -9.26 -7.27
CA LEU A 69 -6.16 -8.95 -7.25
C LEU A 69 -5.79 -7.75 -8.14
N SER A 70 -6.58 -7.50 -9.19
CA SER A 70 -6.44 -6.31 -10.04
C SER A 70 -6.71 -5.03 -9.26
N GLU A 71 -7.73 -5.02 -8.39
CA GLU A 71 -7.98 -3.87 -7.50
C GLU A 71 -6.87 -3.71 -6.47
N ASP A 72 -6.36 -4.80 -5.89
CA ASP A 72 -5.26 -4.72 -4.93
C ASP A 72 -3.99 -4.13 -5.56
N TYR A 73 -3.64 -4.57 -6.76
CA TYR A 73 -2.54 -3.96 -7.52
C TYR A 73 -2.79 -2.46 -7.79
N GLY A 74 -4.03 -2.10 -8.11
CA GLY A 74 -4.47 -0.71 -8.23
C GLY A 74 -4.25 0.08 -6.93
N ARG A 75 -4.62 -0.49 -5.77
CA ARG A 75 -4.41 0.13 -4.45
C ARG A 75 -2.93 0.32 -4.13
N ILE A 76 -2.10 -0.71 -4.35
CA ILE A 76 -0.65 -0.65 -4.13
C ILE A 76 -0.03 0.48 -4.96
N THR A 77 -0.30 0.47 -6.26
CA THR A 77 0.25 1.50 -7.16
C THR A 77 -0.31 2.89 -6.87
N LYS A 78 -1.54 3.00 -6.36
CA LYS A 78 -2.12 4.28 -5.91
C LYS A 78 -1.41 4.84 -4.69
N VAL A 79 -1.18 4.01 -3.65
CA VAL A 79 -0.43 4.41 -2.44
C VAL A 79 0.98 4.87 -2.80
N ILE A 80 1.68 4.11 -3.65
CA ILE A 80 3.01 4.52 -4.15
C ILE A 80 2.92 5.86 -4.88
N GLY A 81 1.87 6.08 -5.66
CA GLY A 81 1.64 7.34 -6.38
C GLY A 81 1.36 8.54 -5.48
N TRP A 82 0.75 8.34 -4.31
CA TRP A 82 0.56 9.40 -3.32
C TRP A 82 1.87 9.85 -2.69
N ILE A 83 2.86 8.95 -2.61
CA ILE A 83 4.21 9.23 -2.11
C ILE A 83 5.09 9.81 -3.23
N CYS A 84 5.19 9.11 -4.37
CA CYS A 84 6.05 9.48 -5.49
C CYS A 84 5.49 8.95 -6.83
N PRO A 85 5.02 9.85 -7.73
CA PRO A 85 4.49 9.51 -9.05
C PRO A 85 5.52 8.80 -9.94
N GLU A 86 6.79 9.16 -9.84
CA GLU A 86 7.86 8.54 -10.62
C GLU A 86 8.12 7.09 -10.16
N THR A 87 8.14 6.83 -8.85
CA THR A 87 8.21 5.46 -8.32
C THR A 87 7.01 4.63 -8.77
N ARG A 88 5.80 5.21 -8.80
CA ARG A 88 4.61 4.53 -9.35
C ARG A 88 4.79 4.16 -10.82
N LYS A 89 5.31 5.08 -11.65
CA LYS A 89 5.58 4.79 -13.07
C LYS A 89 6.60 3.66 -13.19
N TRP A 90 7.69 3.72 -12.41
CA TRP A 90 8.72 2.70 -12.38
C TRP A 90 8.16 1.33 -12.00
N VAL A 91 7.38 1.23 -10.91
CA VAL A 91 6.74 -0.03 -10.49
C VAL A 91 5.79 -0.55 -11.56
N ARG A 92 4.98 0.32 -12.17
CA ARG A 92 4.06 -0.09 -13.25
C ARG A 92 4.78 -0.61 -14.49
N HIS A 93 5.96 -0.07 -14.81
CA HIS A 93 6.76 -0.50 -15.94
C HIS A 93 7.44 -1.85 -15.69
N HIS A 94 7.91 -2.09 -14.46
CA HIS A 94 8.69 -3.29 -14.13
C HIS A 94 7.85 -4.43 -13.51
N SER A 95 6.59 -4.18 -13.15
CA SER A 95 5.73 -5.23 -12.60
C SER A 95 5.24 -6.18 -13.69
N SER A 96 5.51 -7.47 -13.52
CA SER A 96 4.94 -8.53 -14.36
C SER A 96 3.47 -8.82 -14.03
N PHE A 97 2.96 -8.37 -12.88
CA PHE A 97 1.62 -8.71 -12.38
C PHE A 97 0.50 -8.50 -13.42
N PRO A 98 0.41 -7.35 -14.13
CA PRO A 98 -0.64 -7.15 -15.13
C PRO A 98 -0.62 -8.19 -16.25
N SER A 99 0.55 -8.69 -16.64
CA SER A 99 0.66 -9.74 -17.66
C SER A 99 0.29 -11.12 -17.12
N VAL A 100 0.70 -11.44 -15.89
CA VAL A 100 0.52 -12.76 -15.26
C VAL A 100 -0.94 -12.99 -14.89
N ILE A 101 -1.64 -11.99 -14.34
CA ILE A 101 -3.03 -12.15 -13.89
C ILE A 101 -4.01 -12.47 -15.05
N ARG A 102 -3.62 -12.17 -16.29
CA ARG A 102 -4.41 -12.48 -17.50
C ARG A 102 -4.12 -13.87 -18.06
N GLN A 103 -3.07 -14.54 -17.58
CA GLN A 103 -2.73 -15.89 -18.02
C GLN A 103 -3.58 -16.90 -17.27
N ARG A 104 -3.88 -18.03 -17.92
CA ARG A 104 -4.51 -19.16 -17.24
C ARG A 104 -3.51 -19.78 -16.25
N PRO A 105 -3.98 -20.27 -15.08
CA PRO A 105 -3.16 -21.08 -14.20
C PRO A 105 -2.55 -22.24 -15.01
N ARG A 106 -1.26 -22.49 -14.82
CA ARG A 106 -0.59 -23.67 -15.40
C ARG A 106 -0.90 -24.91 -14.59
#